data_AF-A0A929YV42-F1
#
_entry.id   AF-A0A929YV42-F1
#
_cell.length_a   1.000
_cell.length_b   1.000
_cell.length_c   1.000
_cell.angle_alpha   90.00
_cell.angle_beta   90.00
_cell.angle_gamma   90.00
#
_symmetry.space_group_name_H-M   'P 1'
#
loop_
_entity.id
_entity.type
_entity.pdbx_description
1 polymer ?
#
loop_
_entity_poly.entity_id
_entity_poly.type
_entity_poly.pdbx_seq_one_letter_code
_entity_poly.pdbx_strand_id
1 'polypeptide(L)'
;SVHIEVRDDMTAKEIDALTRTIDTLIYEKFGIVMTGVGIYARNTDPKTAELRDEISSYLMTRRNIKQVHGFFLREENKSIALDVVLDFCVTDRNKEVIDIQKDLEKEFQPYHFHVTGDYDISD
;
A
#
# COMPACT_ATOMS: atom_id res chain seq x y z
N SER A 1 -9.07 12.11 5.51
CA SER A 1 -7.71 12.24 4.93
C SER A 1 -7.68 11.49 3.61
N VAL A 2 -6.57 11.45 2.88
CA VAL A 2 -6.40 10.50 1.75
C VAL A 2 -4.98 9.97 1.78
N HIS A 3 -4.76 8.82 1.16
CA HIS A 3 -3.43 8.27 0.92
C HIS A 3 -3.17 8.20 -0.58
N ILE A 4 -1.96 8.57 -1.01
CA ILE A 4 -1.54 8.52 -2.41
C ILE A 4 -0.20 7.78 -2.54
N GLU A 5 -0.03 7.09 -3.67
CA GLU A 5 1.27 6.54 -4.06
C GLU A 5 2.04 7.60 -4.87
N VAL A 6 3.30 7.82 -4.49
CA VAL A 6 4.22 8.72 -5.19
C VAL A 6 5.52 7.98 -5.51
N ARG A 7 6.28 8.48 -6.48
CA ARG A 7 7.56 7.87 -6.83
C ARG A 7 8.54 7.96 -5.67
N ASP A 8 9.30 6.89 -5.46
CA ASP A 8 10.31 6.79 -4.40
C ASP A 8 11.49 7.76 -4.53
N ASP A 9 11.65 8.40 -5.69
CA ASP A 9 12.67 9.40 -5.95
C ASP A 9 12.17 10.86 -5.86
N MET A 10 10.91 11.08 -5.47
CA MET A 10 10.41 12.43 -5.23
C MET A 10 11.08 13.09 -4.02
N THR A 11 11.45 14.34 -4.18
CA THR A 11 11.99 15.16 -3.10
C THR A 11 10.89 15.63 -2.15
N ALA A 12 11.26 15.94 -0.90
CA ALA A 12 10.33 16.52 0.07
C ALA A 12 9.66 17.82 -0.45
N LYS A 13 10.37 18.59 -1.29
CA LYS A 13 9.83 19.79 -1.93
C LYS A 13 8.72 19.48 -2.92
N GLU A 14 8.89 18.43 -3.74
CA GLU A 14 7.87 18.00 -4.71
C GLU A 14 6.66 17.39 -4.01
N ILE A 15 6.87 16.65 -2.91
CA ILE A 15 5.80 16.11 -2.09
C ILE A 15 4.99 17.26 -1.46
N ASP A 16 5.62 18.28 -0.84
CA ASP A 16 4.91 19.45 -0.28
C ASP A 16 4.11 20.22 -1.35
N ALA A 17 4.68 20.39 -2.55
CA ALA A 17 3.98 21.04 -3.64
C ALA A 17 2.74 20.24 -4.08
N LEU A 18 2.87 18.92 -4.18
CA LEU A 18 1.77 18.02 -4.55
C LEU A 18 0.66 18.03 -3.49
N THR A 19 0.99 17.90 -2.22
CA THR A 19 -0.02 17.87 -1.14
C THR A 19 -0.81 19.18 -1.08
N ARG A 20 -0.14 20.34 -1.16
CA ARG A 20 -0.82 21.66 -1.23
C ARG A 20 -1.75 21.79 -2.43
N THR A 21 -1.33 21.23 -3.58
CA THR A 21 -2.14 21.24 -4.80
C THR A 21 -3.40 20.41 -4.61
N ILE A 22 -3.28 19.21 -4.02
CA ILE A 22 -4.44 18.35 -3.71
C ILE A 22 -5.40 19.07 -2.75
N ASP A 23 -4.89 19.62 -1.65
CA ASP A 23 -5.72 20.33 -0.67
C ASP A 23 -6.49 21.49 -1.31
N THR A 24 -5.81 22.29 -2.14
CA THR A 24 -6.42 23.43 -2.84
C THR A 24 -7.52 22.96 -3.79
N LEU A 25 -7.24 21.97 -4.64
CA LEU A 25 -8.21 21.48 -5.63
C LEU A 25 -9.45 20.85 -4.98
N ILE A 26 -9.27 20.09 -3.90
CA ILE A 26 -10.38 19.48 -3.17
C ILE A 26 -11.25 20.54 -2.51
N TYR A 27 -10.63 21.56 -1.90
CA TYR A 27 -11.37 22.66 -1.29
C TYR A 27 -12.14 23.48 -2.34
N GLU A 28 -11.49 23.88 -3.43
CA GLU A 28 -12.13 24.70 -4.47
C GLU A 28 -13.30 23.97 -5.14
N LYS A 29 -13.16 22.66 -5.37
CA LYS A 29 -14.16 21.89 -6.10
C LYS A 29 -15.31 21.39 -5.22
N PHE A 30 -15.03 21.07 -3.96
CA PHE A 30 -15.99 20.37 -3.10
C PHE A 30 -16.29 21.10 -1.78
N GLY A 31 -15.55 22.16 -1.43
CA GLY A 31 -15.65 22.84 -0.14
C GLY A 31 -15.15 21.99 1.04
N ILE A 32 -14.40 20.92 0.76
CA ILE A 32 -13.89 19.99 1.77
C ILE A 32 -12.50 20.44 2.21
N VAL A 33 -12.29 20.53 3.52
CA VAL A 33 -10.97 20.78 4.11
C VAL A 33 -10.33 19.44 4.45
N MET A 34 -9.17 19.19 3.85
CA MET A 34 -8.37 18.00 4.09
C MET A 34 -7.65 18.10 5.44
N THR A 35 -7.65 17.01 6.22
CA THR A 35 -6.89 16.90 7.47
C THR A 35 -5.42 16.48 7.24
N GLY A 36 -5.14 15.90 6.08
CA GLY A 36 -3.80 15.47 5.68
C GLY A 36 -3.82 14.55 4.45
N VAL A 37 -2.67 14.46 3.79
CA VAL A 37 -2.40 13.56 2.66
C VAL A 37 -1.27 12.61 3.08
N GLY A 38 -1.59 11.34 3.31
CA GLY A 38 -0.64 10.28 3.57
C GLY A 38 0.08 9.87 2.29
N ILE A 39 1.37 9.55 2.42
CA ILE A 39 2.25 9.25 1.28
C ILE A 39 2.77 7.83 1.39
N TYR A 40 2.51 7.03 0.36
CA TYR A 40 3.19 5.77 0.11
C TYR A 40 4.23 5.96 -0.98
N ALA A 41 5.50 5.69 -0.67
CA ALA A 41 6.52 5.61 -1.70
C ALA A 41 6.27 4.36 -2.55
N ARG A 42 6.40 4.49 -3.86
CA ARG A 42 6.28 3.41 -4.84
C ARG A 42 7.58 3.32 -5.60
N ASN A 43 8.21 2.14 -5.56
CA ASN A 43 9.44 1.90 -6.30
C ASN A 43 9.24 2.14 -7.81
N THR A 44 10.20 2.84 -8.40
CA THR A 44 10.17 3.22 -9.82
C THR A 44 10.90 2.24 -10.74
N ASP A 45 11.69 1.32 -10.18
CA ASP A 45 12.41 0.35 -11.01
C ASP A 45 11.46 -0.73 -11.59
N PRO A 46 11.67 -1.15 -12.85
CA PRO A 46 10.77 -2.10 -13.50
C PRO A 46 10.69 -3.48 -12.83
N LYS A 47 11.79 -3.95 -12.21
CA LYS A 47 11.82 -5.28 -11.60
C LYS A 47 10.94 -5.34 -10.36
N THR A 48 10.98 -4.29 -9.53
CA THR A 48 10.09 -4.18 -8.38
C THR A 48 8.63 -4.02 -8.82
N ALA A 49 8.37 -3.34 -9.94
CA ALA A 49 7.01 -3.26 -10.49
C ALA A 49 6.48 -4.64 -10.90
N GLU A 50 7.28 -5.46 -11.59
CA GLU A 50 6.92 -6.84 -11.94
C GLU A 50 6.69 -7.71 -10.69
N LEU A 51 7.59 -7.64 -9.71
CA LEU A 51 7.47 -8.38 -8.45
C LEU A 51 6.21 -7.99 -7.67
N ARG A 52 5.90 -6.68 -7.62
CA ARG A 52 4.66 -6.19 -7.02
C ARG A 52 3.44 -6.78 -7.73
N ASP A 53 3.41 -6.72 -9.05
CA ASP A 53 2.26 -7.20 -9.83
C ASP A 53 2.09 -8.73 -9.66
N GLU A 54 3.18 -9.49 -9.54
CA GLU A 54 3.17 -10.93 -9.21
C GLU A 54 2.59 -11.19 -7.81
N ILE A 55 3.11 -10.52 -6.78
CA ILE A 55 2.64 -10.66 -5.39
C ILE A 55 1.19 -10.23 -5.25
N SER A 56 0.80 -9.10 -5.85
CA SER A 56 -0.58 -8.63 -5.87
C SER A 56 -1.49 -9.65 -6.56
N SER A 57 -1.07 -10.21 -7.70
CA SER A 57 -1.86 -11.24 -8.40
C SER A 57 -2.02 -12.49 -7.56
N TYR A 58 -0.96 -12.95 -6.89
CA TYR A 58 -1.00 -14.08 -5.96
C TYR A 58 -2.00 -13.83 -4.82
N LEU A 59 -1.93 -12.67 -4.17
CA LEU A 59 -2.83 -12.30 -3.07
C LEU A 59 -4.29 -12.18 -3.53
N MET A 60 -4.53 -11.59 -4.70
CA MET A 60 -5.87 -11.42 -5.26
C MET A 60 -6.54 -12.74 -5.66
N THR A 61 -5.83 -13.87 -5.67
CA THR A 61 -6.46 -15.20 -5.79
C THR A 61 -7.26 -15.60 -4.54
N ARG A 62 -6.97 -14.98 -3.39
CA ARG A 62 -7.66 -15.22 -2.12
C ARG A 62 -8.99 -14.47 -2.11
N ARG A 63 -10.08 -15.18 -1.82
CA ARG A 63 -11.44 -14.59 -1.83
C ARG A 63 -11.67 -13.50 -0.78
N ASN A 64 -10.87 -13.49 0.27
CA ASN A 64 -11.01 -12.61 1.42
C ASN A 64 -10.12 -11.36 1.34
N ILE A 65 -9.37 -11.17 0.25
CA ILE A 65 -8.61 -9.94 -0.02
C ILE A 65 -9.33 -9.15 -1.10
N LYS A 66 -9.63 -7.88 -0.81
CA LYS A 66 -10.30 -6.96 -1.73
C LYS A 66 -9.30 -6.11 -2.52
N GLN A 67 -8.26 -5.63 -1.85
CA GLN A 67 -7.26 -4.74 -2.42
C GLN A 67 -5.90 -4.97 -1.78
N VAL A 68 -4.86 -4.58 -2.51
CA VAL A 68 -3.47 -4.54 -2.04
C VAL A 68 -2.92 -3.16 -2.40
N HIS A 69 -2.35 -2.44 -1.44
CA HIS A 69 -1.73 -1.12 -1.64
C HIS A 69 -0.49 -0.97 -0.76
N GLY A 70 0.20 0.17 -0.86
CA GLY A 70 1.33 0.48 0.01
C GLY A 70 2.54 -0.44 -0.20
N PHE A 71 2.62 -1.10 -1.36
CA PHE A 71 3.74 -1.98 -1.68
C PHE A 71 5.05 -1.19 -1.74
N PHE A 72 6.04 -1.63 -0.96
CA PHE A 72 7.37 -1.05 -1.00
C PHE A 72 8.45 -2.12 -0.74
N LEU A 73 9.42 -2.21 -1.64
CA LEU A 73 10.59 -3.07 -1.51
C LEU A 73 11.81 -2.26 -1.03
N ARG A 74 12.40 -2.72 0.07
CA ARG A 74 13.73 -2.33 0.51
C ARG A 74 14.72 -3.40 0.04
N GLU A 75 15.41 -3.11 -1.05
CA GLU A 75 16.35 -4.04 -1.67
C GLU A 75 17.51 -4.44 -0.75
N GLU A 76 17.98 -3.50 0.09
CA GLU A 76 19.12 -3.65 1.01
C GLU A 76 19.01 -4.87 1.94
N ASN A 77 17.79 -5.18 2.39
CA ASN A 77 17.50 -6.27 3.32
C ASN A 77 16.41 -7.21 2.82
N LYS A 78 16.04 -7.12 1.53
CA LYS A 78 14.97 -7.92 0.91
C LYS A 78 13.65 -7.85 1.69
N SER A 79 13.35 -6.69 2.27
CA SER A 79 12.11 -6.49 3.03
C SER A 79 11.03 -5.86 2.16
N ILE A 80 9.85 -6.47 2.14
CA ILE A 80 8.66 -5.97 1.44
C ILE A 80 7.62 -5.59 2.48
N ALA A 81 7.15 -4.35 2.42
CA ALA A 81 5.96 -3.91 3.13
C ALA A 81 4.79 -3.82 2.16
N LEU A 82 3.59 -4.22 2.60
CA LEU A 82 2.35 -4.01 1.85
C LEU A 82 1.15 -4.04 2.79
N ASP A 83 0.08 -3.39 2.36
CA ASP A 83 -1.18 -3.34 3.05
C ASP A 83 -2.20 -4.20 2.30
N VAL A 84 -2.98 -4.99 3.05
CA VAL A 84 -4.08 -5.82 2.50
C VAL A 84 -5.41 -5.34 3.07
N VAL A 85 -6.35 -5.04 2.17
CA VAL A 85 -7.73 -4.74 2.56
C VAL A 85 -8.50 -6.05 2.61
N LEU A 86 -8.76 -6.55 3.82
CA LEU A 86 -9.51 -7.80 4.00
C LEU A 86 -11.02 -7.56 3.97
N ASP A 87 -11.76 -8.54 3.43
CA ASP A 87 -13.22 -8.56 3.43
C ASP A 87 -13.79 -8.42 4.86
N PHE A 88 -14.94 -7.77 4.97
CA PHE A 88 -15.62 -7.56 6.25
C PHE A 88 -16.09 -8.87 6.91
N CYS A 89 -16.28 -9.94 6.13
CA CYS A 89 -16.66 -11.26 6.63
C CYS A 89 -15.52 -11.98 7.36
N VAL A 90 -14.28 -11.46 7.32
CA VAL A 90 -13.14 -12.05 8.04
C VAL A 90 -13.28 -11.79 9.54
N THR A 91 -13.59 -12.84 10.29
CA THR A 91 -13.82 -12.75 11.74
C THR A 91 -12.55 -12.47 12.55
N ASP A 92 -11.43 -13.09 12.19
CA ASP A 92 -10.13 -12.92 12.87
C ASP A 92 -9.10 -12.34 11.88
N ARG A 93 -9.13 -11.02 11.74
CA ARG A 93 -8.28 -10.28 10.81
C ARG A 93 -6.80 -10.39 11.16
N ASN A 94 -6.47 -10.37 12.45
CA ASN A 94 -5.07 -10.46 12.89
C ASN A 94 -4.47 -11.80 12.51
N LYS A 95 -5.21 -12.88 12.75
CA LYS A 95 -4.79 -14.21 12.31
C LYS A 95 -4.64 -14.27 10.79
N GLU A 96 -5.60 -13.73 10.04
CA GLU A 96 -5.54 -13.72 8.58
C GLU A 96 -4.30 -12.98 8.05
N VAL A 97 -3.97 -11.81 8.60
CA VAL A 97 -2.75 -11.06 8.24
C VAL A 97 -1.49 -11.88 8.51
N ILE A 98 -1.42 -12.54 9.67
CA ILE A 98 -0.29 -13.41 10.03
C ILE A 98 -0.16 -14.59 9.05
N ASP A 99 -1.28 -15.20 8.68
CA ASP A 99 -1.29 -16.34 7.76
C ASP A 99 -0.89 -15.90 6.33
N ILE A 100 -1.40 -14.75 5.86
CA ILE A 100 -0.96 -14.12 4.61
C ILE A 100 0.55 -13.86 4.60
N GLN A 101 1.09 -13.28 5.67
CA GLN A 101 2.53 -13.00 5.77
C GLN A 101 3.35 -14.28 5.64
N LYS A 102 2.97 -15.36 6.36
CA LYS A 102 3.67 -16.64 6.28
C LYS A 102 3.62 -17.27 4.89
N ASP A 103 2.47 -17.18 4.23
CA ASP A 103 2.30 -17.72 2.89
C ASP A 103 3.14 -16.96 1.86
N LEU A 104 3.20 -15.63 1.98
CA LEU A 104 4.08 -14.79 1.17
C LEU A 104 5.56 -15.10 1.43
N GLU A 105 5.98 -15.20 2.69
CA GLU A 105 7.36 -15.57 3.02
C GLU A 105 7.71 -16.92 2.38
N LYS A 106 6.82 -17.91 2.47
CA LYS A 106 7.07 -19.24 1.90
C LYS A 106 7.17 -19.23 0.36
N GLU A 107 6.27 -18.52 -0.31
CA GLU A 107 6.19 -18.50 -1.78
C GLU A 107 7.30 -17.63 -2.40
N PHE A 108 7.56 -16.47 -1.81
CA PHE A 108 8.46 -15.45 -2.35
C PHE A 108 9.76 -15.36 -1.55
N GLN A 109 10.46 -16.48 -1.43
CA GLN A 109 11.83 -16.49 -0.90
C GLN A 109 12.77 -15.74 -1.88
N PRO A 110 13.77 -14.97 -1.40
CA PRO A 110 14.21 -14.81 -0.01
C PRO A 110 13.65 -13.56 0.69
N TYR A 111 12.46 -13.07 0.31
CA TYR A 111 11.93 -11.82 0.85
C TYR A 111 11.33 -11.99 2.25
N HIS A 112 11.46 -10.94 3.06
CA HIS A 112 10.82 -10.81 4.37
C HIS A 112 9.64 -9.86 4.29
N PHE A 113 8.46 -10.30 4.73
CA PHE A 113 7.23 -9.55 4.56
C PHE A 113 6.79 -8.85 5.85
N HIS A 114 6.31 -7.63 5.70
CA HIS A 114 5.61 -6.87 6.75
C HIS A 114 4.23 -6.54 6.18
N VAL A 115 3.21 -7.31 6.61
CA VAL A 115 1.85 -7.15 6.11
C VAL A 115 1.01 -6.42 7.14
N THR A 116 0.37 -5.33 6.72
CA THR A 116 -0.62 -4.62 7.54
C THR A 116 -2.01 -4.93 7.01
N GLY A 117 -2.93 -5.28 7.89
CA GLY A 117 -4.34 -5.36 7.53
C GLY A 117 -4.96 -3.98 7.59
N ASP A 118 -5.32 -3.41 6.45
CA ASP A 118 -6.08 -2.16 6.41
C ASP A 118 -7.58 -2.45 6.49
N TYR A 119 -8.33 -1.46 6.93
CA TYR A 119 -9.77 -1.50 6.88
C TYR A 119 -10.24 -1.03 5.51
N ASP A 120 -11.34 -1.61 5.03
CA ASP A 120 -12.12 -1.02 3.94
C ASP A 120 -12.88 0.20 4.52
N ILE A 121 -12.14 1.18 5.04
CA ILE A 121 -12.66 2.50 5.38
C ILE A 121 -12.47 3.32 4.13
N SER A 122 -13.57 3.55 3.41
CA SER A 122 -13.62 4.72 2.54
C SER A 122 -13.48 5.95 3.44
N ASP A 123 -12.29 6.56 3.46
CA ASP A 123 -12.09 7.93 3.95
C ASP A 123 -12.76 8.92 2.97
#